data_AF-A0AAW1N460-F1
#
_entry.id   AF-A0AAW1N460-F1
#
_cell.length_a   1.000
_cell.length_b   1.000
_cell.length_c   1.000
_cell.angle_alpha   90.00
_cell.angle_beta   90.00
_cell.angle_gamma   90.00
#
_symmetry.space_group_name_H-M   'P 1'
#
loop_
_entity.id
_entity.type
_entity.pdbx_description
1 polymer ?
#
loop_
_entity_poly.entity_id
_entity_poly.type
_entity_poly.pdbx_seq_one_letter_code
_entity_poly.pdbx_strand_id
1 'polypeptide(L)'
;MCSKWGTADILEVVKRTINSQIPPKMCVVKSASEDFSEKLSLEYEGGIQIELKIIDKRKDYKGIKMRRISGDHLVYNQLCQQLISCMSVS
;
A
#
# COMPACT_ATOMS: atom_id res chain seq x y z
N MET A 1 -5.67 0.17 24.70
CA MET A 1 -6.72 0.63 23.77
C MET A 1 -6.56 -0.15 22.47
N CYS A 2 -7.50 -1.04 22.14
CA CYS A 2 -7.48 -1.74 20.85
C CYS A 2 -8.04 -0.78 19.81
N SER A 3 -7.17 0.04 19.21
CA SER A 3 -7.57 0.86 18.08
C SER A 3 -7.98 -0.11 16.96
N LYS A 4 -9.29 -0.19 16.69
CA LYS A 4 -9.80 -0.84 15.49
C LYS A 4 -9.47 0.08 14.33
N TRP A 5 -8.25 0.02 13.81
CA TRP A 5 -7.90 0.76 12.61
C TRP A 5 -8.81 0.23 11.50
N GLY A 6 -9.69 1.09 10.99
CA GLY A 6 -10.49 0.81 9.82
C GLY A 6 -9.57 0.49 8.65
N THR A 7 -10.12 -0.19 7.64
CA THR A 7 -9.36 -0.48 6.41
C THR A 7 -8.85 0.83 5.79
N ALA A 8 -9.67 1.88 5.90
CA ALA A 8 -9.39 3.22 5.42
C ALA A 8 -8.24 3.87 6.18
N ASP A 9 -8.23 3.75 7.51
CA ASP A 9 -7.16 4.31 8.35
C ASP A 9 -5.79 3.71 7.98
N ILE A 10 -5.73 2.39 7.81
CA ILE A 10 -4.50 1.69 7.43
C ILE A 10 -4.05 2.17 6.04
N LEU A 11 -4.95 2.21 5.06
CA LEU A 11 -4.60 2.62 3.71
C LEU A 11 -4.15 4.08 3.66
N GLU A 12 -4.76 4.96 4.45
CA GLU A 12 -4.37 6.36 4.54
C GLU A 12 -2.96 6.50 5.15
N VAL A 13 -2.66 5.75 6.22
CA VAL A 13 -1.32 5.74 6.83
C VAL A 13 -0.28 5.17 5.89
N VAL A 14 -0.60 4.09 5.17
CA VAL A 14 0.27 3.55 4.13
C VAL A 14 0.51 4.59 3.04
N LYS A 15 -0.56 5.20 2.51
CA LYS A 15 -0.46 6.26 1.50
C LYS A 15 0.42 7.42 1.98
N ARG A 16 0.24 7.87 3.23
CA ARG A 16 1.02 8.97 3.83
C ARG A 16 2.50 8.59 3.98
N THR A 17 2.77 7.41 4.50
CA THR A 17 4.13 6.87 4.66
C THR A 17 4.85 6.78 3.32
N ILE A 18 4.14 6.28 2.31
CA ILE A 18 4.64 6.18 0.94
C ILE A 18 4.93 7.55 0.37
N ASN A 19 3.97 8.48 0.41
CA ASN A 19 4.20 9.85 -0.07
C ASN A 19 5.37 10.55 0.65
N SER A 20 5.60 10.23 1.92
CA SER A 20 6.67 10.86 2.70
C SER A 20 8.05 10.26 2.46
N GLN A 21 8.17 8.94 2.32
CA GLN A 21 9.47 8.27 2.19
C GLN A 21 9.83 7.94 0.74
N ILE A 22 8.84 7.55 -0.06
CA ILE A 22 8.98 7.10 -1.45
C ILE A 22 7.84 7.69 -2.29
N PRO A 23 7.86 9.01 -2.56
CA PRO A 23 6.78 9.69 -3.26
C PRO A 23 6.56 9.09 -4.65
N PRO A 24 5.38 8.53 -4.93
CA PRO A 24 5.04 8.04 -6.25
C PRO A 24 4.76 9.23 -7.17
N LYS A 25 5.00 9.05 -8.47
CA LYS A 25 4.61 10.02 -9.50
C LYS A 25 3.11 10.22 -9.55
N MET A 26 2.35 9.14 -9.37
CA MET A 26 0.90 9.18 -9.26
C MET A 26 0.42 8.21 -8.19
N CYS A 27 -0.47 8.66 -7.30
CA CYS A 27 -1.13 7.80 -6.32
C CYS A 27 -2.64 7.93 -6.46
N VAL A 28 -3.31 6.80 -6.71
CA VAL A 28 -4.75 6.71 -6.89
C VAL A 28 -5.33 5.76 -5.85
N VAL A 29 -6.19 6.28 -4.98
CA VAL A 29 -6.99 5.46 -4.07
C VAL A 29 -8.25 5.05 -4.82
N LYS A 30 -8.48 3.75 -4.93
CA LYS A 30 -9.71 3.18 -5.47
C LYS A 30 -10.52 2.61 -4.32
N SER A 31 -11.54 3.36 -3.94
CA SER A 31 -12.59 2.90 -3.02
C SER A 31 -13.61 2.12 -3.86
N ALA A 32 -13.65 0.80 -3.74
CA ALA A 32 -14.73 0.04 -4.33
C ALA A 32 -15.98 0.22 -3.46
N SER A 33 -17.04 0.82 -4.01
CA SER A 33 -18.29 1.14 -3.30
C SER A 33 -19.07 -0.08 -2.81
N GLU A 34 -18.76 -1.28 -3.29
CA GLU A 34 -19.51 -2.52 -2.99
C GLU A 34 -18.76 -3.51 -2.08
N ASP A 35 -17.44 -3.38 -1.98
CA ASP A 35 -16.60 -4.18 -1.09
C ASP A 35 -15.64 -3.21 -0.39
N PHE A 36 -15.72 -3.09 0.93
CA PHE A 36 -14.85 -2.28 1.81
C PHE A 36 -13.34 -2.61 1.72
N SER A 37 -12.91 -3.27 0.66
CA SER A 37 -11.54 -3.57 0.31
C SER A 37 -10.97 -2.46 -0.55
N GLU A 38 -10.48 -1.43 0.12
CA GLU A 38 -9.81 -0.31 -0.53
C GLU A 38 -8.48 -0.75 -1.16
N LYS A 39 -8.23 -0.23 -2.36
CA LYS A 39 -7.02 -0.49 -3.12
C LYS A 39 -6.30 0.82 -3.38
N LEU A 40 -4.97 0.80 -3.30
CA LEU A 40 -4.11 1.93 -3.59
C LEU A 40 -3.23 1.58 -4.77
N SER A 41 -3.44 2.25 -5.90
CA SER A 41 -2.59 2.14 -7.08
C SER A 41 -1.54 3.24 -7.04
N LEU A 42 -0.28 2.86 -7.19
CA LEU A 42 0.89 3.72 -7.18
C LEU A 42 1.60 3.59 -8.51
N GLU A 43 1.99 4.71 -9.09
CA GLU A 43 2.83 4.79 -10.26
C GLU A 43 4.09 5.57 -9.92
N TYR A 44 5.23 5.00 -10.25
CA TYR A 44 6.55 5.60 -10.08
C TYR A 44 7.17 5.90 -11.44
N GLU A 45 8.21 6.71 -11.42
CA GLU A 45 8.99 7.03 -12.61
C GLU A 45 9.57 5.74 -13.23
N GLY A 46 9.72 5.74 -14.56
CA GLY A 46 10.12 4.53 -15.29
C GLY A 46 8.97 3.56 -15.58
N GLY A 47 7.71 3.97 -15.40
CA GLY A 47 6.53 3.18 -15.76
C GLY A 47 6.22 2.04 -14.76
N ILE A 48 6.73 2.14 -13.54
CA ILE A 48 6.51 1.15 -12.50
C ILE A 48 5.15 1.40 -11.87
N GLN A 49 4.31 0.39 -11.86
CA GLN A 49 2.97 0.46 -11.29
C GLN A 49 2.78 -0.65 -10.26
N ILE A 50 2.31 -0.27 -9.08
CA ILE A 50 2.12 -1.14 -7.93
C ILE A 50 0.70 -0.96 -7.41
N GLU A 51 0.02 -2.06 -7.13
CA GLU A 51 -1.27 -2.06 -6.46
C GLU A 51 -1.11 -2.62 -5.04
N LEU A 52 -1.63 -1.89 -4.08
CA LEU A 52 -1.69 -2.24 -2.67
C LEU A 52 -3.15 -2.51 -2.32
N LYS A 53 -3.41 -3.64 -1.67
CA LYS A 53 -4.77 -4.02 -1.24
C LYS A 53 -4.73 -4.49 0.20
N ILE A 54 -5.65 -4.00 1.02
CA ILE A 54 -5.81 -4.54 2.37
C ILE A 54 -6.49 -5.91 2.30
N ILE A 55 -5.86 -6.90 2.93
CA ILE A 55 -6.36 -8.26 3.08
C ILE A 55 -6.62 -8.56 4.54
N ASP A 56 -7.79 -9.11 4.84
CA ASP A 56 -8.09 -9.60 6.18
C ASP A 56 -7.47 -10.99 6.32
N LYS A 57 -6.45 -11.15 7.18
CA LYS A 57 -5.78 -12.45 7.37
C LYS A 57 -6.39 -13.25 8.52
N ARG A 58 -6.76 -12.58 9.61
CA ARG A 58 -7.43 -13.16 10.79
C ARG A 58 -8.31 -12.09 11.44
N LYS A 59 -9.30 -12.51 12.23
CA LYS A 59 -10.35 -11.70 12.91
C LYS A 59 -9.93 -10.35 13.52
N ASP A 60 -8.64 -10.12 13.77
CA ASP A 60 -8.09 -8.88 14.33
C ASP A 60 -6.82 -8.37 13.61
N TYR A 61 -6.37 -9.03 12.54
CA TYR A 61 -5.15 -8.68 11.79
C TYR A 61 -5.44 -8.43 10.32
N LYS A 62 -5.27 -7.15 9.95
CA LYS A 62 -5.28 -6.69 8.57
C LYS A 62 -3.85 -6.66 8.02
N GLY A 63 -3.63 -7.32 6.90
CA GLY A 63 -2.37 -7.31 6.17
C GLY A 63 -2.47 -6.43 4.92
N ILE A 64 -1.34 -5.95 4.44
CA ILE A 64 -1.24 -5.26 3.15
C ILE A 64 -0.68 -6.25 2.13
N LYS A 65 -1.39 -6.44 1.03
CA LYS A 65 -0.91 -7.22 -0.11
C LYS A 65 -0.44 -6.26 -1.19
N MET A 66 0.82 -6.39 -1.58
CA MET A 66 1.42 -5.63 -2.68
C MET A 66 1.41 -6.49 -3.94
N ARG A 67 1.08 -5.89 -5.08
CA ARG A 67 1.04 -6.54 -6.39
C ARG A 67 1.69 -5.63 -7.41
N ARG A 68 2.70 -6.13 -8.11
CA ARG A 68 3.25 -5.44 -9.28
C ARG A 68 2.23 -5.49 -10.42
N ILE A 69 1.92 -4.34 -10.99
CA ILE A 69 1.11 -4.18 -12.20
C ILE A 69 2.04 -4.05 -13.41
N SER A 70 3.00 -3.11 -13.34
CA SER A 70 3.92 -2.79 -14.43
C SER A 70 5.30 -2.41 -13.90
N GLY A 71 6.29 -2.39 -14.81
CA GLY A 71 7.66 -1.93 -14.54
C GLY A 71 8.65 -3.03 -14.17
N ASP A 72 9.89 -2.58 -13.99
CA ASP A 72 11.05 -3.46 -13.76
C ASP A 72 10.94 -4.25 -12.44
N HIS A 73 11.42 -5.51 -12.47
CA HIS A 73 11.36 -6.39 -11.29
C HIS A 73 12.27 -5.91 -10.15
N LEU A 74 13.47 -5.44 -10.46
CA LEU A 74 14.46 -5.03 -9.47
C LEU A 74 13.99 -3.79 -8.72
N VAL A 75 13.49 -2.79 -9.45
CA VAL A 75 13.00 -1.54 -8.84
C VAL A 75 11.76 -1.81 -8.00
N TYR A 76 10.83 -2.65 -8.47
CA TYR A 76 9.70 -3.11 -7.66
C TYR A 76 10.15 -3.78 -6.36
N ASN A 77 11.18 -4.63 -6.43
CA ASN A 77 11.71 -5.33 -5.26
C ASN A 77 12.31 -4.35 -4.25
N GLN A 78 13.09 -3.36 -4.73
CA GLN A 78 13.64 -2.29 -3.89
C GLN A 78 12.52 -1.47 -3.22
N LEU A 79 11.49 -1.08 -3.97
CA LEU A 79 10.34 -0.36 -3.42
C LEU A 79 9.62 -1.19 -2.35
N CYS A 80 9.45 -2.50 -2.57
CA CYS A 80 8.88 -3.40 -1.57
C CYS A 80 9.72 -3.44 -0.30
N GLN A 81 11.05 -3.54 -0.41
CA GLN A 81 11.93 -3.50 0.76
C GLN A 81 11.88 -2.16 1.50
N GLN A 82 11.86 -1.03 0.77
CA GLN A 82 11.70 0.30 1.35
C GLN A 82 10.36 0.42 2.08
N LEU A 83 9.26 -0.02 1.45
CA LEU A 83 7.92 -0.05 2.05
C LEU A 83 7.90 -0.85 3.35
N ILE A 84 8.47 -2.06 3.35
CA ILE A 84 8.57 -2.90 4.53
C ILE A 84 9.40 -2.18 5.59
N SER A 85 10.55 -1.62 5.23
CA SER A 85 11.41 -0.89 6.16
C SER A 85 10.69 0.30 6.78
N CYS A 86 9.93 1.07 5.99
CA CYS A 86 9.19 2.24 6.46
C CYS A 86 8.05 1.89 7.43
N MET A 87 7.39 0.74 7.20
CA MET A 87 6.25 0.29 8.00
C MET A 87 6.65 -0.65 9.16
N SER A 88 7.86 -1.21 9.13
CA SER A 88 8.36 -2.17 10.13
C SER A 88 9.12 -1.52 11.29
N VAL A 89 9.31 -0.19 11.30
CA VAL A 89 9.88 0.50 12.47
C VAL A 89 8.80 0.62 13.54
N SER A 90 8.72 -0.39 14.39
CA SER A 90 7.99 -0.40 15.66
C SER A 90 8.95 -0.24 16.83
#